data_AF-A0A7S1XF70-F1
#
_entry.id   AF-A0A7S1XF70-F1
#
_cell.length_a   1.000
_cell.length_b   1.000
_cell.length_c   1.000
_cell.angle_alpha   90.00
_cell.angle_beta   90.00
_cell.angle_gamma   90.00
#
_symmetry.space_group_name_H-M   'P 1'
#
loop_
_entity.id
_entity.type
_entity.pdbx_description
1 polymer ?
#
loop_
_entity_poly.entity_id
_entity_poly.type
_entity_poly.pdbx_seq_one_letter_code
_entity_poly.pdbx_strand_id
1 'polypeptide(L)'
;MTDFSVRISELVVAEDWEELNRLCDESELECAMMGVPFKHGALQMLCCLIRVDLVNARFAWQRAKIRGPVGDEAATWDIARALWMNNQEQARRFVEGHEWNPELIPLVARLKVRICARACDIVRAVYQSISQDRCARLIGTSPEHFLEEIPCDQVEGSDKFFAPRPPVSDADPAAVRGKLRHNHDRTMDQLPQYL
;
A
#
# COMPACT_ATOMS: atom_id res chain seq x y z
N MET A 1 -26.19 -0.91 -18.51
CA MET A 1 -25.17 0.08 -18.10
C MET A 1 -25.30 0.55 -16.65
N THR A 2 -26.47 0.44 -15.99
CA THR A 2 -26.65 0.77 -14.55
C THR A 2 -26.03 -0.23 -13.58
N ASP A 3 -25.73 -1.45 -14.02
CA ASP A 3 -25.24 -2.54 -13.15
C ASP A 3 -23.77 -2.35 -12.71
N PHE A 4 -22.89 -1.92 -13.63
CA PHE A 4 -21.45 -1.84 -13.39
C PHE A 4 -21.06 -0.78 -12.34
N SER A 5 -21.66 0.41 -12.40
CA SER A 5 -21.38 1.50 -11.44
C SER A 5 -21.92 1.19 -10.03
N VAL A 6 -23.08 0.51 -9.96
CA VAL A 6 -23.63 0.01 -8.69
C VAL A 6 -22.68 -1.03 -8.11
N ARG A 7 -22.21 -1.97 -8.94
CA ARG A 7 -21.28 -3.02 -8.50
C ARG A 7 -19.95 -2.46 -7.98
N ILE A 8 -19.38 -1.44 -8.64
CA ILE A 8 -18.20 -0.74 -8.13
C ILE A 8 -18.47 -0.17 -6.74
N SER A 9 -19.60 0.52 -6.57
CA SER A 9 -19.95 1.15 -5.30
C SER A 9 -20.11 0.11 -4.18
N GLU A 10 -20.74 -1.02 -4.46
CA GLU A 10 -20.86 -2.15 -3.51
C GLU A 10 -19.49 -2.70 -3.10
N LEU A 11 -18.61 -2.95 -4.06
CA LEU A 11 -17.28 -3.51 -3.79
C LEU A 11 -16.36 -2.53 -3.05
N VAL A 12 -16.49 -1.23 -3.31
CA VAL A 12 -15.78 -0.18 -2.56
C VAL A 12 -16.25 -0.16 -1.10
N VAL A 13 -17.56 -0.26 -0.85
CA VAL A 13 -18.12 -0.33 0.52
C VAL A 13 -17.69 -1.62 1.23
N ALA A 14 -17.65 -2.75 0.51
CA ALA A 14 -17.19 -4.03 1.04
C ALA A 14 -15.66 -4.11 1.22
N GLU A 15 -14.91 -3.11 0.74
CA GLU A 15 -13.45 -3.12 0.63
C GLU A 15 -12.88 -4.36 -0.10
N ASP A 16 -13.62 -4.91 -1.06
CA ASP A 16 -13.17 -6.06 -1.86
C ASP A 16 -12.37 -5.59 -3.08
N TRP A 17 -11.12 -5.22 -2.83
CA TRP A 17 -10.18 -4.72 -3.85
C TRP A 17 -9.75 -5.79 -4.84
N GLU A 18 -9.94 -7.08 -4.52
CA GLU A 18 -9.62 -8.16 -5.46
C GLU A 18 -10.68 -8.22 -6.55
N GLU A 19 -11.92 -8.35 -6.12
CA GLU A 19 -13.05 -8.48 -7.02
C GLU A 19 -13.25 -7.20 -7.82
N LEU A 20 -12.98 -6.03 -7.21
CA LEU A 20 -13.01 -4.76 -7.92
C LEU A 20 -11.95 -4.68 -9.02
N ASN A 21 -10.76 -5.24 -8.81
CA ASN A 21 -9.73 -5.35 -9.86
C ASN A 21 -10.17 -6.30 -10.98
N ARG A 22 -10.73 -7.47 -10.64
CA ARG A 22 -11.25 -8.43 -11.64
C ARG A 22 -12.35 -7.80 -12.50
N LEU A 23 -13.28 -7.08 -11.87
CA LEU A 23 -14.34 -6.35 -12.55
C LEU A 23 -13.76 -5.28 -13.52
N CYS A 24 -12.68 -4.61 -13.13
CA CYS A 24 -11.99 -3.69 -14.03
C CYS A 24 -11.34 -4.42 -15.21
N ASP A 25 -10.67 -5.55 -14.97
CA ASP A 25 -10.06 -6.38 -16.03
C ASP A 25 -11.10 -6.87 -17.04
N GLU A 26 -12.24 -7.38 -16.56
CA GLU A 26 -13.37 -7.80 -17.41
C GLU A 26 -13.88 -6.63 -18.25
N SER A 27 -14.09 -5.47 -17.64
CA SER A 27 -14.56 -4.28 -18.37
C SER A 27 -13.51 -3.75 -19.36
N GLU A 28 -12.21 -3.90 -19.09
CA GLU A 28 -11.14 -3.56 -20.03
C GLU A 28 -11.23 -4.44 -21.29
N LEU A 29 -11.47 -5.74 -21.11
CA LEU A 29 -11.64 -6.70 -22.21
C LEU A 29 -12.91 -6.42 -23.02
N GLU A 30 -14.05 -6.18 -22.37
CA GLU A 30 -15.31 -5.82 -23.03
C GLU A 30 -15.16 -4.52 -23.84
N CYS A 31 -14.51 -3.51 -23.25
CA CYS A 31 -14.24 -2.24 -23.92
C CYS A 31 -13.37 -2.44 -25.18
N ALA A 32 -12.35 -3.29 -25.10
CA ALA A 32 -11.50 -3.64 -26.24
C ALA A 32 -12.29 -4.36 -27.34
N MET A 33 -13.18 -5.30 -26.99
CA MET A 33 -14.04 -6.00 -27.95
C MET A 33 -15.01 -5.06 -28.66
N MET A 34 -15.57 -4.10 -27.92
CA MET A 34 -16.52 -3.11 -28.44
C MET A 34 -15.84 -1.92 -29.14
N GLY A 35 -14.50 -1.83 -29.07
CA GLY A 35 -13.73 -0.72 -29.62
C GLY A 35 -13.96 0.61 -28.91
N VAL A 36 -14.39 0.59 -27.64
CA VAL A 36 -14.65 1.80 -26.84
C VAL A 36 -13.51 2.08 -25.84
N PRO A 37 -13.25 3.36 -25.49
CA PRO A 37 -12.18 3.69 -24.55
C PRO A 37 -12.46 3.14 -23.13
N PHE A 38 -11.47 2.47 -22.56
CA PHE A 38 -11.49 2.03 -21.16
C PHE A 38 -11.27 3.22 -20.21
N LYS A 39 -12.20 3.42 -19.26
CA LYS A 39 -12.21 4.60 -18.36
C LYS A 39 -11.81 4.30 -16.91
N HIS A 40 -11.74 3.03 -16.51
CA HIS A 40 -11.52 2.64 -15.11
C HIS A 40 -10.06 2.29 -14.78
N GLY A 41 -9.10 2.70 -15.61
CA GLY A 41 -7.69 2.34 -15.42
C GLY A 41 -7.08 2.91 -14.14
N ALA A 42 -7.43 4.15 -13.76
CA ALA A 42 -6.99 4.72 -12.49
C ALA A 42 -7.56 3.96 -11.28
N LEU A 43 -8.83 3.56 -11.35
CA LEU A 43 -9.51 2.75 -10.33
C LEU A 43 -8.77 1.41 -10.13
N GLN A 44 -8.48 0.71 -11.24
CA GLN A 44 -7.75 -0.55 -11.24
C GLN A 44 -6.36 -0.39 -10.59
N MET A 45 -5.61 0.63 -11.02
CA MET A 45 -4.28 0.89 -10.48
C MET A 45 -4.30 1.19 -8.97
N LEU A 46 -5.26 2.01 -8.50
CA LEU A 46 -5.42 2.30 -7.07
C LEU A 46 -5.72 1.04 -6.26
N CYS A 47 -6.55 0.13 -6.77
CA CYS A 47 -6.82 -1.16 -6.12
C CYS A 47 -5.55 -2.01 -5.99
N CYS A 48 -4.71 -2.06 -7.02
CA CYS A 48 -3.39 -2.71 -6.93
C CYS A 48 -2.51 -2.09 -5.84
N LEU A 49 -2.48 -0.75 -5.73
CA LEU A 49 -1.68 -0.07 -4.70
C LEU A 49 -2.17 -0.36 -3.28
N ILE A 50 -3.48 -0.37 -3.04
CA ILE A 50 -4.07 -0.72 -1.73
C ILE A 50 -3.70 -2.15 -1.33
N ARG A 51 -3.66 -3.08 -2.29
CA ARG A 51 -3.23 -4.47 -2.11
C ARG A 51 -1.72 -4.66 -1.99
N VAL A 52 -0.93 -3.60 -2.15
CA VAL A 52 0.55 -3.64 -2.20
C VAL A 52 1.07 -4.48 -3.39
N ASP A 53 0.26 -4.60 -4.43
CA ASP A 53 0.58 -5.33 -5.65
C ASP A 53 1.18 -4.37 -6.69
N LEU A 54 2.41 -3.94 -6.42
CA LEU A 54 3.09 -2.96 -7.27
C LEU A 54 3.39 -3.53 -8.67
N VAL A 55 3.60 -4.84 -8.77
CA VAL A 55 3.89 -5.52 -10.04
C VAL A 55 2.69 -5.42 -10.99
N ASN A 56 1.50 -5.74 -10.50
CA ASN A 56 0.29 -5.62 -11.32
C ASN A 56 -0.05 -4.15 -11.61
N ALA A 57 0.21 -3.23 -10.68
CA ALA A 57 0.09 -1.79 -10.94
C ALA A 57 1.02 -1.33 -12.10
N ARG A 58 2.24 -1.86 -12.17
CA ARG A 58 3.18 -1.59 -13.28
C ARG A 58 2.66 -2.13 -14.61
N PHE A 59 2.09 -3.33 -14.63
CA PHE A 59 1.52 -3.88 -15.86
C PHE A 59 0.31 -3.08 -16.33
N ALA A 60 -0.58 -2.68 -15.43
CA ALA A 60 -1.70 -1.79 -15.74
C ALA A 60 -1.21 -0.45 -16.32
N TRP A 61 -0.15 0.13 -15.75
CA TRP A 61 0.47 1.34 -16.29
C TRP A 61 1.04 1.16 -17.70
N GLN A 62 1.72 0.04 -18.00
CA GLN A 62 2.21 -0.19 -19.36
C GLN A 62 1.08 -0.26 -20.39
N ARG A 63 -0.08 -0.85 -20.03
CA ARG A 63 -1.26 -0.85 -20.90
C ARG A 63 -1.84 0.56 -21.08
N ALA A 64 -1.94 1.33 -19.99
CA ALA A 64 -2.38 2.73 -20.04
C ALA A 64 -1.50 3.60 -20.94
N LYS A 65 -0.17 3.41 -20.91
CA LYS A 65 0.76 4.11 -21.80
C LYS A 65 0.48 3.91 -23.29
N ILE A 66 0.00 2.73 -23.67
CA ILE A 66 -0.34 2.43 -25.07
C ILE A 66 -1.62 3.18 -25.47
N ARG A 67 -2.57 3.34 -24.53
CA ARG A 67 -3.83 4.06 -24.76
C ARG A 67 -3.69 5.58 -24.71
N GLY A 68 -2.62 6.09 -24.11
CA GLY A 68 -2.44 7.51 -23.79
C GLY A 68 -3.03 7.82 -22.40
N PRO A 69 -2.21 7.84 -21.34
CA PRO A 69 -2.71 7.89 -19.97
C PRO A 69 -3.33 9.26 -19.67
N VAL A 70 -4.43 9.25 -18.92
CA VAL A 70 -5.15 10.47 -18.50
C VAL A 70 -4.81 10.80 -17.05
N GLY A 71 -4.91 12.08 -16.66
CA GLY A 71 -4.45 12.66 -15.38
C GLY A 71 -4.38 11.71 -14.17
N ASP A 72 -5.50 11.10 -13.79
CA ASP A 72 -5.59 10.20 -12.62
C ASP A 72 -4.72 8.94 -12.74
N GLU A 73 -4.58 8.35 -13.93
CA GLU A 73 -3.69 7.19 -14.16
C GLU A 73 -2.22 7.58 -13.99
N ALA A 74 -1.83 8.76 -14.49
CA ALA A 74 -0.47 9.28 -14.35
C ALA A 74 -0.15 9.60 -12.88
N ALA A 75 -1.06 10.27 -12.18
CA ALA A 75 -0.92 10.56 -10.75
C ALA A 75 -0.81 9.26 -9.92
N THR A 76 -1.64 8.25 -10.24
CA THR A 76 -1.56 6.94 -9.59
C THR A 76 -0.21 6.27 -9.82
N TRP A 77 0.35 6.37 -11.03
CA TRP A 77 1.68 5.85 -11.32
C TRP A 77 2.78 6.58 -10.55
N ASP A 78 2.69 7.89 -10.36
CA ASP A 78 3.66 8.65 -9.59
C ASP A 78 3.70 8.19 -8.12
N ILE A 79 2.53 7.91 -7.55
CA ILE A 79 2.41 7.28 -6.23
C ILE A 79 3.05 5.88 -6.24
N ALA A 80 2.73 5.06 -7.24
CA ALA A 80 3.29 3.71 -7.37
C ALA A 80 4.83 3.72 -7.39
N ARG A 81 5.45 4.65 -8.12
CA ARG A 81 6.91 4.83 -8.17
C ARG A 81 7.49 5.18 -6.81
N ALA A 82 6.86 6.10 -6.07
CA ALA A 82 7.30 6.47 -4.74
C ALA A 82 7.23 5.27 -3.77
N LEU A 83 6.14 4.50 -3.83
CA LEU A 83 5.98 3.28 -3.04
C LEU A 83 6.99 2.20 -3.40
N TRP A 84 7.35 2.08 -4.68
CA TRP A 84 8.40 1.16 -5.13
C TRP A 84 9.76 1.46 -4.51
N MET A 85 10.07 2.75 -4.32
CA MET A 85 11.27 3.22 -3.62
C MET A 85 11.10 3.24 -2.10
N ASN A 86 10.02 2.66 -1.57
CA ASN A 86 9.65 2.65 -0.16
C ASN A 86 9.55 4.07 0.46
N ASN A 87 9.23 5.08 -0.35
CA ASN A 87 9.15 6.48 0.06
C ASN A 87 7.69 6.89 0.35
N GLN A 88 7.28 6.68 1.61
CA GLN A 88 5.90 6.98 2.05
C GLN A 88 5.59 8.49 2.05
N GLU A 89 6.58 9.34 2.41
CA GLU A 89 6.42 10.79 2.42
C GLU A 89 6.13 11.32 1.01
N GLN A 90 6.92 10.88 0.02
CA GLN A 90 6.73 11.28 -1.37
C GLN A 90 5.42 10.72 -1.95
N ALA A 91 5.09 9.46 -1.64
CA ALA A 91 3.82 8.86 -2.05
C ALA A 91 2.63 9.70 -1.55
N ARG A 92 2.61 10.07 -0.27
CA ARG A 92 1.58 10.92 0.32
C ARG A 92 1.49 12.29 -0.36
N ARG A 93 2.64 12.94 -0.63
CA ARG A 93 2.66 14.23 -1.34
C ARG A 93 2.03 14.15 -2.72
N PHE A 94 2.29 13.09 -3.48
CA PHE A 94 1.64 12.88 -4.77
C PHE A 94 0.14 12.68 -4.63
N VAL A 95 -0.31 11.97 -3.59
CA VAL A 95 -1.75 11.82 -3.32
C VAL A 95 -2.42 13.17 -3.03
N GLU A 96 -1.79 14.01 -2.20
CA GLU A 96 -2.35 15.30 -1.77
C GLU A 96 -2.27 16.40 -2.84
N GLY A 97 -1.27 16.32 -3.73
CA GLY A 97 -1.05 17.31 -4.78
C GLY A 97 -1.88 17.12 -6.05
N HIS A 98 -2.75 16.12 -6.11
CA HIS A 98 -3.55 15.79 -7.29
C HIS A 98 -5.05 15.96 -7.01
N GLU A 99 -5.77 16.55 -7.97
CA GLU A 99 -7.23 16.68 -7.92
C GLU A 99 -7.88 15.41 -8.48
N TRP A 100 -8.37 14.56 -7.57
CA TRP A 100 -8.95 13.27 -7.94
C TRP A 100 -10.40 13.39 -8.40
N ASN A 101 -10.78 12.54 -9.36
CA ASN A 101 -12.18 12.31 -9.69
C ASN A 101 -12.98 11.90 -8.42
N PRO A 102 -14.17 12.49 -8.17
CA PRO A 102 -15.02 12.15 -7.04
C PRO A 102 -15.26 10.65 -6.80
N GLU A 103 -15.35 9.85 -7.87
CA GLU A 103 -15.53 8.40 -7.77
C GLU A 103 -14.34 7.67 -7.15
N LEU A 104 -13.14 8.25 -7.24
CA LEU A 104 -11.88 7.68 -6.73
C LEU A 104 -11.56 8.12 -5.29
N ILE A 105 -12.23 9.15 -4.78
CA ILE A 105 -11.98 9.71 -3.44
C ILE A 105 -12.00 8.62 -2.34
N PRO A 106 -12.94 7.66 -2.32
CA PRO A 106 -12.94 6.60 -1.30
C PRO A 106 -11.69 5.71 -1.36
N LEU A 107 -11.24 5.34 -2.57
CA LEU A 107 -10.05 4.52 -2.77
C LEU A 107 -8.78 5.29 -2.36
N VAL A 108 -8.72 6.58 -2.71
CA VAL A 108 -7.62 7.46 -2.35
C VAL A 108 -7.53 7.62 -0.83
N ALA A 109 -8.66 7.78 -0.15
CA ALA A 109 -8.70 7.83 1.31
C ALA A 109 -8.18 6.52 1.91
N ARG A 110 -8.60 5.37 1.38
CA ARG A 110 -8.10 4.07 1.82
C ARG A 110 -6.59 3.91 1.59
N LEU A 111 -6.10 4.38 0.44
CA LEU A 111 -4.67 4.35 0.13
C LEU A 111 -3.86 5.22 1.09
N LYS A 112 -4.35 6.42 1.46
CA LYS A 112 -3.71 7.28 2.47
C LYS A 112 -3.54 6.56 3.81
N VAL A 113 -4.59 5.89 4.29
CA VAL A 113 -4.54 5.09 5.53
C VAL A 113 -3.47 4.00 5.42
N ARG A 114 -3.37 3.32 4.28
CA ARG A 114 -2.36 2.28 4.05
C ARG A 114 -0.93 2.83 4.01
N ILE A 115 -0.71 3.98 3.36
CA ILE A 115 0.59 4.67 3.33
C ILE A 115 1.01 5.07 4.75
N CYS A 116 0.08 5.63 5.52
CA CYS A 116 0.29 6.01 6.92
C CYS A 116 0.66 4.79 7.78
N ALA A 117 -0.14 3.72 7.72
CA ALA A 117 0.13 2.48 8.45
C ALA A 117 1.52 1.91 8.13
N ARG A 118 1.90 1.91 6.85
CA ARG A 118 3.23 1.46 6.41
C ARG A 118 4.35 2.37 6.93
N ALA A 119 4.13 3.68 6.98
CA ALA A 119 5.09 4.61 7.57
C ALA A 119 5.29 4.33 9.07
N CYS A 120 4.21 4.06 9.81
CA CYS A 120 4.28 3.63 11.20
C CYS A 120 5.10 2.34 11.38
N ASP A 121 4.87 1.33 10.53
CA ASP A 121 5.65 0.08 10.57
C ASP A 121 7.15 0.32 10.34
N ILE A 122 7.50 1.18 9.38
CA ILE A 122 8.89 1.54 9.11
C ILE A 122 9.50 2.25 10.32
N VAL A 123 8.78 3.19 10.93
CA VAL A 123 9.24 3.91 12.12
C VAL A 123 9.56 2.94 13.26
N ARG A 124 8.66 1.99 13.54
CA ARG A 124 8.83 0.97 14.60
C ARG A 124 9.94 -0.03 14.31
N ALA A 125 10.12 -0.42 13.04
CA ALA A 125 11.07 -1.47 12.68
C ALA A 125 12.51 -0.97 12.52
N VAL A 126 12.69 0.27 12.05
CA VAL A 126 14.01 0.76 11.60
C VAL A 126 14.65 1.70 12.60
N TYR A 127 13.88 2.50 13.33
CA TYR A 127 14.43 3.56 14.17
C TYR A 127 14.52 3.14 15.63
N GLN A 128 15.74 3.17 16.17
CA GLN A 128 15.96 3.08 17.62
C GLN A 128 15.68 4.41 18.33
N SER A 129 15.84 5.52 17.61
CA SER A 129 15.50 6.86 18.05
C SER A 129 15.19 7.73 16.82
N ILE A 130 14.15 8.55 16.90
CA ILE A 130 13.72 9.45 15.84
C ILE A 130 13.23 10.78 16.42
N SER A 131 13.45 11.88 15.70
CA SER A 131 12.88 13.16 16.10
C SER A 131 11.39 13.24 15.80
N GLN A 132 10.65 13.98 16.63
CA GLN A 132 9.21 14.18 16.44
C GLN A 132 8.89 14.78 15.06
N ASP A 133 9.63 15.81 14.63
CA ASP A 133 9.46 16.44 13.30
C ASP A 133 9.68 15.47 12.13
N ARG A 134 10.64 14.56 12.26
CA ARG A 134 10.91 13.57 11.20
C ARG A 134 9.81 12.53 11.17
N CYS A 135 9.33 12.10 12.33
CA CYS A 135 8.23 11.16 12.43
C CYS A 135 6.92 11.74 11.88
N ALA A 136 6.56 12.96 12.29
CA ALA A 136 5.40 13.69 11.80
C ALA A 136 5.40 13.81 10.26
N ARG A 137 6.56 14.13 9.66
CA ARG A 137 6.71 14.18 8.19
C ARG A 137 6.51 12.82 7.51
N LEU A 138 7.04 11.75 8.10
CA LEU A 138 6.91 10.39 7.58
C LEU A 138 5.46 9.89 7.61
N ILE A 139 4.77 10.11 8.73
CA ILE A 139 3.39 9.67 8.96
C ILE A 139 2.39 10.58 8.26
N GLY A 140 2.74 11.86 8.10
CA GLY A 140 1.89 12.84 7.44
C GLY A 140 0.86 13.50 8.34
N THR A 141 1.15 13.56 9.63
CA THR A 141 0.32 14.23 10.64
C THR A 141 1.09 15.42 11.22
N SER A 142 0.42 16.25 12.02
CA SER A 142 1.11 17.32 12.74
C SER A 142 2.04 16.72 13.81
N PRO A 143 3.12 17.42 14.18
CA PRO A 143 3.97 17.02 15.31
C PRO A 143 3.19 16.87 16.63
N GLU A 144 2.01 17.46 16.73
CA GLU A 144 1.17 17.43 17.93
C GLU A 144 0.33 16.14 18.04
N HIS A 145 -0.01 15.51 16.91
CA HIS A 145 -0.93 14.35 16.86
C HIS A 145 -0.28 13.01 16.48
N PHE A 146 1.01 12.97 16.14
CA PHE A 146 1.63 11.70 15.71
C PHE A 146 1.67 10.60 16.78
N LEU A 147 1.61 10.98 18.07
CA LEU A 147 1.55 10.03 19.20
C LEU A 147 0.17 9.36 19.35
N GLU A 148 -0.86 9.86 18.69
CA GLU A 148 -2.17 9.20 18.64
C GLU A 148 -2.16 8.08 17.58
N GLU A 149 -1.42 8.30 16.48
CA GLU A 149 -1.29 7.35 15.35
C GLU A 149 -0.27 6.23 15.63
N ILE A 150 0.68 6.47 16.53
CA ILE A 150 1.60 5.46 17.05
C ILE A 150 1.20 5.16 18.49
N PRO A 151 0.67 3.96 18.83
CA PRO A 151 0.32 3.58 20.20
C PRO A 151 1.42 3.97 21.18
N CYS A 152 1.07 4.91 22.05
CA CYS A 152 1.94 5.69 22.93
C CYS A 152 2.64 4.84 24.02
N ASP A 153 2.17 3.62 24.26
CA ASP A 153 2.73 2.64 25.19
C ASP A 153 4.10 2.07 24.73
N GLN A 154 4.54 2.44 23.53
CA GLN A 154 5.77 1.97 22.89
C GLN A 154 6.81 3.07 22.67
N VAL A 155 6.72 4.17 23.43
CA VAL A 155 7.58 5.34 23.24
C VAL A 155 8.31 5.70 24.54
N GLU A 156 9.64 5.59 24.55
CA GLU A 156 10.51 6.18 25.58
C GLU A 156 11.26 7.36 24.98
N GLY A 157 11.15 8.56 25.54
CA GLY A 157 11.71 9.74 24.89
C GLY A 157 11.67 11.04 25.69
N SER A 158 12.47 12.00 25.23
CA SER A 158 12.48 13.40 25.68
C SER A 158 11.62 14.27 24.76
N ASP A 159 11.41 15.54 25.11
CA ASP A 159 10.57 16.51 24.37
C ASP A 159 10.83 16.63 22.85
N LYS A 160 11.97 16.14 22.33
CA LYS A 160 12.34 16.26 20.90
C LYS A 160 12.56 14.94 20.18
N PHE A 161 12.85 13.88 20.91
CA PHE A 161 13.23 12.58 20.36
C PHE A 161 12.56 11.46 21.12
N PHE A 162 12.20 10.42 20.40
CA PHE A 162 11.55 9.28 21.00
C PHE A 162 12.04 7.97 20.39
N ALA A 163 11.98 6.90 21.16
CA ALA A 163 12.37 5.55 20.75
C ALA A 163 11.11 4.74 20.47
N PRO A 164 10.76 4.50 19.19
CA PRO A 164 9.69 3.57 18.85
C PRO A 164 10.10 2.16 19.29
N ARG A 165 9.27 1.50 20.09
CA ARG A 165 9.45 0.06 20.31
C ARG A 165 8.84 -0.72 19.15
N PRO A 166 9.47 -1.83 18.74
CA PRO A 166 8.82 -2.77 17.85
C PRO A 166 7.57 -3.35 18.53
N PRO A 167 6.54 -3.75 17.76
CA PRO A 167 5.37 -4.39 18.33
C PRO A 167 5.81 -5.58 19.18
N VAL A 168 5.24 -5.71 20.40
CA VAL A 168 5.52 -6.83 21.30
C VAL A 168 5.25 -8.11 20.52
N SER A 169 6.31 -8.82 20.19
CA SER A 169 6.20 -10.13 19.56
C SER A 169 5.72 -11.09 20.64
N ASP A 170 4.44 -11.45 20.63
CA ASP A 170 3.89 -12.55 21.44
C ASP A 170 4.56 -13.92 21.14
N ALA A 171 5.45 -13.98 20.16
CA ALA A 171 6.26 -15.16 19.93
C ALA A 171 7.31 -15.31 21.05
N ASP A 172 7.09 -16.32 21.90
CA ASP A 172 8.07 -16.85 22.83
C ASP A 172 9.45 -16.98 22.12
N PRO A 173 10.52 -16.32 22.62
CA PRO A 173 11.85 -16.39 22.02
C PRO A 173 12.38 -17.83 21.93
N ALA A 174 11.86 -18.78 22.72
CA ALA A 174 12.16 -20.20 22.59
C ALA A 174 11.54 -20.85 21.34
N ALA A 175 10.33 -20.42 20.95
CA ALA A 175 9.62 -20.95 19.78
C ALA A 175 10.26 -20.51 18.45
N VAL A 176 10.82 -19.30 18.40
CA VAL A 176 11.53 -18.79 17.21
C VAL A 176 12.87 -19.52 16.99
N ARG A 177 13.61 -19.82 18.08
CA ARG A 177 14.83 -20.64 18.02
C ARG A 177 14.55 -22.08 17.61
N GLY A 178 13.43 -22.67 18.03
CA GLY A 178 13.01 -24.01 17.64
C GLY A 178 12.71 -24.14 16.14
N LYS A 179 12.04 -23.13 15.55
CA LYS A 179 11.69 -23.12 14.12
C LYS A 179 12.90 -22.94 13.20
N LEU A 180 13.91 -22.17 13.61
CA LEU A 180 15.15 -22.00 12.84
C LEU A 180 15.97 -23.30 12.79
N ARG A 181 16.05 -24.05 13.89
CA ARG A 181 16.71 -25.37 13.92
C ARG A 181 15.96 -26.40 13.08
N HIS A 182 14.64 -26.47 13.23
CA HIS A 182 13.82 -27.43 12.49
C HIS A 182 13.85 -27.17 10.97
N ASN A 183 13.90 -25.91 10.52
CA ASN A 183 14.04 -25.58 9.10
C ASN A 183 15.45 -25.89 8.56
N HIS A 184 16.51 -25.71 9.35
CA HIS A 184 17.87 -26.07 8.95
C HIS A 184 18.01 -27.59 8.74
N ASP A 185 17.51 -28.39 9.68
CA ASP A 185 17.55 -29.87 9.61
C ASP A 185 16.74 -30.38 8.41
N ARG A 186 15.56 -29.79 8.16
CA ARG A 186 14.69 -30.15 7.03
C ARG A 186 15.31 -29.78 5.66
N THR A 187 16.13 -28.74 5.62
CA THR A 187 16.86 -28.34 4.39
C THR A 187 18.05 -29.26 4.13
N MET A 188 18.72 -29.76 5.19
CA MET A 188 19.83 -30.70 5.07
C MET A 188 19.39 -32.10 4.63
N ASP A 189 18.20 -32.56 5.04
CA ASP A 189 17.62 -33.85 4.60
C ASP A 189 17.19 -33.88 3.12
N GLN A 190 17.00 -32.71 2.48
CA GLN A 190 16.59 -32.61 1.06
C GLN A 190 17.77 -32.46 0.08
N LEU A 191 19.00 -32.25 0.58
CA LEU A 191 20.20 -32.12 -0.27
C LEU A 191 20.57 -33.36 -1.11
N PRO A 192 20.31 -34.62 -0.71
CA PRO A 192 20.64 -35.78 -1.54
C PRO A 192 19.78 -35.94 -2.80
N GLN A 193 18.74 -35.11 -2.98
CA GLN A 193 17.83 -35.18 -4.12
C GLN A 193 18.28 -34.31 -5.31
N TYR A 194 19.37 -33.55 -5.13
CA TYR A 194 19.90 -32.60 -6.10
C TYR A 194 21.39 -32.79 -6.43
N LEU A 195 22.00 -33.91 -5.99
CA LEU A 195 23.33 -34.40 -6.39
C LEU A 195 23.18 -35.76 -7.07
#